data_AF-A0AAJ3UXU9-F1
#
_entry.id   AF-A0AAJ3UXU9-F1
#
_cell.length_a   1.000
_cell.length_b   1.000
_cell.length_c   1.000
_cell.angle_alpha   90.00
_cell.angle_beta   90.00
_cell.angle_gamma   90.00
#
_symmetry.space_group_name_H-M   'P 1'
#
loop_
_entity.id
_entity.type
_entity.pdbx_description
1 polymer ?
#
loop_
_entity_poly.entity_id
_entity_poly.type
_entity_poly.pdbx_seq_one_letter_code
_entity_poly.pdbx_strand_id
1 'polypeptide(L)'
;MSESAGGLFDFVGILAVFFLVAANGFFVAAEFALVSMRRSRVAELVAAGHMNASALQRAIDNLDANLAATQLGITISSLALGWVGEPALAHLIEPLLSWLPEPWVTTGAHTVAIVIAFVIITALHIVLGELAPKSLALQRSEATSLAVVRPLGLFLLLFKPAIFTLNGMGNLVLRAVGLRAGTGESSFHSPQELKLLVAESQEAGLLNQVQQQLVERVFNIGDRPISDIMTPRLDIEWFDADDSEAEVLKTIRECSHEQLLVARGSIDEPIGMVLKKDLLDQVLDGGKIRPLEVIKQPLVLHEGSKVVRVIDSFKASPVRLAIVVDEYGSLEGIVTQTDLLEAIAGDLPGADEEPDIVVREDGSLLIDAMMPAFDAFERLGLKDRPDADFHTLAGFALHQLQHIPEAGETFLFEDWRFEVLDMDGMRIDKMLATRIPAGGAEA
;
A
#
# COMPACT_ATOMS: atom_id res chain seq x y z
N MET A 1 72.07 -22.59 -4.82
CA MET A 1 71.15 -22.39 -3.67
C MET A 1 70.28 -21.13 -3.79
N SER A 2 70.38 -20.30 -4.86
CA SER A 2 69.45 -19.16 -5.07
C SER A 2 68.30 -19.44 -6.05
N GLU A 3 68.41 -20.42 -6.96
CA GLU A 3 67.30 -20.77 -7.88
C GLU A 3 66.07 -21.37 -7.17
N SER A 4 66.27 -22.10 -6.07
CA SER A 4 65.15 -22.69 -5.30
C SER A 4 64.36 -21.65 -4.50
N ALA A 5 64.95 -20.49 -4.20
CA ALA A 5 64.28 -19.41 -3.47
C ALA A 5 63.42 -18.54 -4.40
N GLY A 6 63.84 -18.34 -5.65
CA GLY A 6 63.05 -17.64 -6.68
C GLY A 6 61.79 -18.40 -7.06
N GLY A 7 61.91 -19.69 -7.39
CA GLY A 7 60.75 -20.50 -7.80
C GLY A 7 59.67 -20.67 -6.72
N LEU A 8 60.06 -20.67 -5.44
CA LEU A 8 59.10 -20.71 -4.33
C LEU A 8 58.34 -19.38 -4.20
N PHE A 9 59.03 -18.25 -4.38
CA PHE A 9 58.42 -16.92 -4.31
C PHE A 9 57.44 -16.70 -5.47
N ASP A 10 57.80 -17.11 -6.68
CA ASP A 10 56.95 -17.02 -7.86
C ASP A 10 55.70 -17.91 -7.74
N PHE A 11 55.87 -19.15 -7.25
CA PHE A 11 54.75 -20.06 -7.00
C PHE A 11 53.76 -19.50 -5.96
N VAL A 12 54.27 -18.94 -4.86
CA VAL A 12 53.45 -18.30 -3.83
C VAL A 12 52.74 -17.06 -4.38
N GLY A 13 53.42 -16.26 -5.19
CA GLY A 13 52.84 -15.07 -5.83
C GLY A 13 51.68 -15.41 -6.77
N ILE A 14 51.85 -16.42 -7.63
CA ILE A 14 50.79 -16.88 -8.54
C ILE A 14 49.61 -17.45 -7.77
N LEU A 15 49.87 -18.25 -6.73
CA LEU A 15 48.80 -18.79 -5.88
C LEU A 15 48.04 -17.66 -5.18
N ALA A 16 48.74 -16.62 -4.72
CA ALA A 16 48.13 -15.42 -4.14
C ALA A 16 47.26 -14.68 -5.16
N VAL A 17 47.69 -14.55 -6.42
CA VAL A 17 46.88 -13.95 -7.50
C VAL A 17 45.56 -14.70 -7.68
N PHE A 18 45.60 -16.03 -7.85
CA PHE A 18 44.38 -16.81 -8.03
C PHE A 18 43.47 -16.75 -6.79
N PHE A 19 44.06 -16.79 -5.59
CA PHE A 19 43.31 -16.64 -4.35
C PHE A 19 42.62 -15.26 -4.25
N LEU A 20 43.32 -14.18 -4.56
CA LEU A 20 42.79 -12.81 -4.49
C LEU A 20 41.71 -12.56 -5.55
N VAL A 21 41.87 -13.11 -6.76
CA VAL A 21 40.82 -13.09 -7.81
C VAL A 21 39.58 -13.86 -7.33
N ALA A 22 39.75 -15.05 -6.75
CA ALA A 22 38.66 -15.84 -6.22
C ALA A 22 37.98 -15.16 -5.01
N ALA A 23 38.75 -14.52 -4.13
CA ALA A 23 38.24 -13.76 -3.00
C ALA A 23 37.41 -12.56 -3.48
N ASN A 24 37.90 -11.81 -4.48
CA ASN A 24 37.13 -10.74 -5.11
C ASN A 24 35.82 -11.28 -5.69
N GLY A 25 35.90 -12.38 -6.44
CA GLY A 25 34.73 -13.03 -7.02
C GLY A 25 33.72 -13.53 -5.99
N PHE A 26 34.19 -14.02 -4.84
CA PHE A 26 33.31 -14.37 -3.72
C PHE A 26 32.52 -13.16 -3.21
N PHE A 27 33.16 -12.01 -3.00
CA PHE A 27 32.46 -10.82 -2.51
C PHE A 27 31.51 -10.24 -3.54
N VAL A 28 31.90 -10.21 -4.82
CA VAL A 28 31.01 -9.82 -5.92
C VAL A 28 29.80 -10.74 -6.00
N ALA A 29 30.01 -12.06 -5.95
CA ALA A 29 28.90 -13.02 -5.96
C ALA A 29 27.97 -12.82 -4.76
N ALA A 30 28.52 -12.55 -3.57
CA ALA A 30 27.74 -12.30 -2.36
C ALA A 30 26.87 -11.03 -2.47
N GLU A 31 27.45 -9.93 -2.97
CA GLU A 31 26.72 -8.67 -3.17
C GLU A 31 25.53 -8.84 -4.12
N PHE A 32 25.77 -9.34 -5.33
CA PHE A 32 24.72 -9.46 -6.33
C PHE A 32 23.68 -10.55 -5.98
N ALA A 33 24.07 -11.61 -5.27
CA ALA A 33 23.14 -12.61 -4.81
C ALA A 33 22.20 -12.03 -3.74
N LEU A 34 22.73 -11.31 -2.74
CA LEU A 34 21.92 -10.70 -1.69
C LEU A 34 20.95 -9.64 -2.22
N VAL A 35 21.41 -8.77 -3.14
CA VAL A 35 20.58 -7.71 -3.73
C VAL A 35 19.44 -8.28 -4.59
N SER A 36 19.66 -9.42 -5.24
CA SER A 36 18.64 -10.05 -6.10
C SER A 36 17.61 -10.90 -5.35
N MET A 37 17.83 -11.20 -4.07
CA MET A 37 16.90 -11.99 -3.26
C MET A 37 15.70 -11.15 -2.79
N ARG A 38 14.49 -11.64 -3.07
CA ARG A 38 13.24 -11.06 -2.54
C ARG A 38 13.02 -11.49 -1.09
N ARG A 39 12.55 -10.58 -0.22
CA ARG A 39 12.24 -10.87 1.20
C ARG A 39 11.24 -12.02 1.35
N SER A 40 10.20 -12.06 0.52
CA SER A 40 9.20 -13.15 0.49
C SER A 40 9.83 -14.51 0.24
N ARG A 41 10.70 -14.61 -0.78
CA ARG A 41 11.40 -15.86 -1.11
C ARG A 41 12.27 -16.36 0.03
N VAL A 42 12.92 -15.46 0.78
CA VAL A 42 13.71 -15.85 1.95
C VAL A 42 12.84 -16.34 3.09
N ALA A 43 11.66 -15.74 3.31
CA ALA A 43 10.69 -16.22 4.28
C ALA A 43 10.19 -17.63 3.92
N GLU A 44 9.92 -17.91 2.63
CA GLU A 44 9.59 -19.26 2.15
C GLU A 44 10.69 -20.28 2.48
N LEU A 45 11.96 -19.92 2.25
CA LEU A 45 13.10 -20.81 2.54
C LEU A 45 13.25 -21.10 4.04
N VAL A 46 12.95 -20.12 4.90
CA VAL A 46 12.94 -20.29 6.35
C VAL A 46 11.80 -21.21 6.78
N ALA A 47 10.59 -21.00 6.23
CA ALA A 47 9.43 -21.84 6.51
C ALA A 47 9.65 -23.30 6.05
N ALA A 48 10.29 -23.51 4.91
CA ALA A 48 10.68 -24.81 4.39
C ALA A 48 11.87 -25.46 5.15
N GLY A 49 12.46 -24.77 6.12
CA GLY A 49 13.53 -25.31 6.97
C GLY A 49 14.87 -25.49 6.25
N HIS A 50 15.14 -24.73 5.18
CA HIS A 50 16.40 -24.84 4.47
C HIS A 50 17.61 -24.43 5.33
N MET A 51 18.71 -25.18 5.20
CA MET A 51 19.96 -24.86 5.87
C MET A 51 20.46 -23.47 5.45
N ASN A 52 20.88 -22.66 6.42
CA ASN A 52 21.31 -21.26 6.27
C ASN A 52 20.21 -20.23 5.98
N ALA A 53 18.94 -20.62 5.82
CA ALA A 53 17.85 -19.68 5.51
C ALA A 53 17.69 -18.60 6.59
N SER A 54 17.76 -18.95 7.89
CA SER A 54 17.69 -17.96 8.98
C SER A 54 18.92 -17.05 9.07
N ALA A 55 20.07 -17.47 8.53
CA ALA A 55 21.23 -16.60 8.40
C ALA A 55 21.05 -15.62 7.23
N LEU A 56 20.48 -16.12 6.12
CA LEU A 56 20.13 -15.31 4.95
C LEU A 56 19.09 -14.25 5.28
N GLN A 57 18.06 -14.60 6.03
CA GLN A 57 17.05 -13.65 6.51
C GLN A 57 17.70 -12.48 7.27
N ARG A 58 18.54 -12.79 8.27
CA ARG A 58 19.27 -11.76 9.03
C ARG A 58 20.20 -10.90 8.17
N ALA A 59 20.79 -11.48 7.12
CA ALA A 59 21.64 -10.75 6.19
C ALA A 59 20.84 -9.78 5.31
N ILE A 60 19.65 -10.18 4.84
CA ILE A 60 18.74 -9.29 4.10
C ILE A 60 18.12 -8.23 5.01
N ASP A 61 17.80 -8.57 6.25
CA ASP A 61 17.27 -7.59 7.22
C ASP A 61 18.29 -6.49 7.55
N ASN A 62 19.58 -6.82 7.48
CA ASN A 62 20.68 -5.86 7.66
C ASN A 62 21.46 -5.68 6.35
N LEU A 63 20.77 -5.50 5.23
CA LEU A 63 21.39 -5.48 3.90
C LEU A 63 22.53 -4.44 3.81
N ASP A 64 22.32 -3.23 4.32
CA ASP A 64 23.31 -2.14 4.27
C ASP A 64 24.66 -2.53 4.89
N ALA A 65 24.64 -3.20 6.04
CA ALA A 65 25.86 -3.64 6.71
C ALA A 65 26.57 -4.74 5.92
N ASN A 66 25.81 -5.65 5.30
CA ASN A 66 26.35 -6.72 4.47
C ASN A 66 26.93 -6.18 3.15
N LEU A 67 26.27 -5.19 2.53
CA LEU A 67 26.78 -4.50 1.35
C LEU A 67 28.06 -3.73 1.64
N ALA A 68 28.13 -3.04 2.78
CA ALA A 68 29.37 -2.38 3.21
C ALA A 68 30.52 -3.40 3.42
N ALA A 69 30.20 -4.59 3.95
CA ALA A 69 31.17 -5.68 4.09
C ALA A 69 31.66 -6.20 2.73
N THR A 70 30.77 -6.48 1.78
CA THR A 70 31.16 -6.97 0.45
C THR A 70 31.99 -5.91 -0.29
N GLN A 71 31.61 -4.64 -0.24
CA GLN A 71 32.38 -3.54 -0.86
C GLN A 71 33.78 -3.40 -0.27
N LEU A 72 33.92 -3.51 1.05
CA LEU A 72 35.22 -3.53 1.71
C LEU A 72 36.05 -4.73 1.22
N GLY A 73 35.44 -5.91 1.16
CA GLY A 73 36.07 -7.13 0.67
C GLY A 73 36.57 -7.04 -0.77
N ILE A 74 35.73 -6.49 -1.68
CA ILE A 74 36.08 -6.24 -3.09
C ILE A 74 37.26 -5.29 -3.16
N THR A 75 37.21 -4.19 -2.41
CA THR A 75 38.25 -3.16 -2.43
C THR A 75 39.59 -3.70 -1.93
N ILE A 76 39.60 -4.39 -0.79
CA ILE A 76 40.82 -5.00 -0.22
C ILE A 76 41.40 -6.04 -1.18
N SER A 77 40.54 -6.91 -1.73
CA SER A 77 40.97 -7.97 -2.64
C SER A 77 41.56 -7.40 -3.94
N SER A 78 40.92 -6.36 -4.50
CA SER A 78 41.36 -5.69 -5.73
C SER A 78 42.69 -4.95 -5.53
N LEU A 79 42.84 -4.19 -4.44
CA LEU A 79 44.08 -3.48 -4.13
C LEU A 79 45.23 -4.44 -3.81
N ALA A 80 44.96 -5.49 -3.04
CA ALA A 80 45.94 -6.53 -2.75
C ALA A 80 46.36 -7.28 -4.01
N LEU A 81 45.42 -7.54 -4.93
CA LEU A 81 45.72 -8.18 -6.22
C LEU A 81 46.64 -7.32 -7.07
N GLY A 82 46.42 -6.00 -7.13
CA GLY A 82 47.35 -5.10 -7.81
C GLY A 82 48.73 -5.10 -7.15
N TRP A 83 48.78 -4.96 -5.83
CA TRP A 83 50.02 -4.89 -5.06
C TRP A 83 50.88 -6.16 -5.15
N VAL A 84 50.26 -7.34 -5.02
CA VAL A 84 50.97 -8.63 -4.98
C VAL A 84 51.08 -9.24 -6.37
N GLY A 85 50.05 -9.06 -7.20
CA GLY A 85 49.97 -9.72 -8.50
C GLY A 85 50.93 -9.14 -9.52
N GLU A 86 51.06 -7.81 -9.59
CA GLU A 86 51.92 -7.16 -10.59
C GLU A 86 53.38 -7.61 -10.43
N PRO A 87 54.02 -7.52 -9.24
CA PRO A 87 55.40 -7.97 -9.09
C PRO A 87 55.57 -9.48 -9.32
N ALA A 88 54.61 -10.30 -8.86
CA ALA A 88 54.66 -11.75 -9.02
C ALA A 88 54.62 -12.17 -10.49
N LEU A 89 53.78 -11.52 -11.29
CA LEU A 89 53.61 -11.87 -12.69
C LEU A 89 54.69 -11.22 -13.58
N ALA A 90 55.15 -10.01 -13.24
CA ALA A 90 56.24 -9.34 -13.93
C ALA A 90 57.56 -10.13 -13.82
N HIS A 91 57.91 -10.64 -12.64
CA HIS A 91 59.10 -11.50 -12.46
C HIS A 91 59.02 -12.82 -13.23
N LEU A 92 57.82 -13.33 -13.52
CA LEU A 92 57.65 -14.52 -14.35
C LEU A 92 57.79 -14.21 -15.85
N ILE A 93 57.37 -13.02 -16.28
CA ILE A 93 57.40 -12.59 -17.68
C ILE A 93 58.78 -12.08 -18.08
N GLU A 94 59.50 -11.42 -17.17
CA GLU A 94 60.81 -10.81 -17.43
C GLU A 94 61.87 -11.79 -17.99
N PRO A 95 62.03 -13.03 -17.48
CA PRO A 95 62.92 -14.03 -18.06
C PRO A 95 62.51 -14.48 -19.47
N LEU A 96 61.21 -14.47 -19.79
CA LEU A 96 60.69 -14.83 -21.12
C LEU A 96 61.00 -13.75 -22.16
N LEU A 97 61.29 -12.52 -21.72
CA LEU A 97 61.68 -11.40 -22.58
C LEU A 97 63.20 -11.30 -22.78
N SER A 98 64.00 -12.16 -22.15
CA SER A 98 65.48 -12.17 -22.27
C SER A 98 66.01 -12.55 -23.66
N TRP A 99 65.16 -13.09 -24.54
CA TRP A 99 65.46 -13.38 -25.95
C TRP A 99 65.50 -12.14 -26.88
N LEU A 100 65.20 -10.94 -26.38
CA LEU A 100 65.16 -9.69 -27.16
C LEU A 100 66.58 -9.08 -27.36
N PRO A 101 66.84 -8.35 -28.45
CA PRO A 101 68.15 -7.75 -28.73
C PRO A 101 68.63 -6.71 -27.70
N GLU A 102 69.94 -6.67 -27.42
CA GLU A 102 70.62 -5.91 -26.34
C GLU A 102 70.17 -4.46 -26.06
N PRO A 103 69.75 -3.61 -27.03
CA PRO A 103 69.34 -2.24 -26.71
C PRO A 103 68.06 -2.14 -25.85
N TRP A 104 67.25 -3.21 -25.80
CA TRP A 104 65.94 -3.24 -25.13
C TRP A 104 65.94 -4.01 -23.80
N VAL A 105 67.05 -4.69 -23.49
CA VAL A 105 67.10 -5.76 -22.48
C VAL A 105 67.04 -5.26 -21.05
N THR A 106 67.56 -4.06 -20.74
CA THR A 106 67.75 -3.67 -19.32
C THR A 106 66.72 -2.70 -18.76
N THR A 107 65.98 -1.94 -19.59
CA THR A 107 64.96 -0.98 -19.12
C THR A 107 63.63 -1.10 -19.87
N GLY A 108 63.68 -1.50 -21.14
CA GLY A 108 62.47 -1.80 -21.93
C GLY A 108 61.78 -3.09 -21.47
N ALA A 109 62.55 -4.16 -21.26
CA ALA A 109 62.01 -5.47 -20.90
C ALA A 109 61.21 -5.46 -19.59
N HIS A 110 61.71 -4.79 -18.54
CA HIS A 110 61.02 -4.67 -17.26
C HIS A 110 59.69 -3.89 -17.38
N THR A 111 59.72 -2.75 -18.08
CA THR A 111 58.52 -1.93 -18.32
C THR A 111 57.48 -2.70 -19.14
N VAL A 112 57.92 -3.44 -20.16
CA VAL A 112 57.04 -4.29 -20.99
C VAL A 112 56.46 -5.43 -20.17
N ALA A 113 57.25 -6.07 -19.29
CA ALA A 113 56.78 -7.12 -18.39
C ALA A 113 55.69 -6.60 -17.44
N ILE A 114 55.88 -5.41 -16.85
CA ILE A 114 54.88 -4.76 -16.00
C ILE A 114 53.59 -4.49 -16.78
N VAL A 115 53.68 -3.90 -17.98
CA VAL A 115 52.48 -3.61 -18.79
C VAL A 115 51.74 -4.90 -19.15
N ILE A 116 52.44 -5.95 -19.55
CA ILE A 116 51.83 -7.25 -19.86
C ILE A 116 51.20 -7.85 -18.60
N ALA A 117 51.91 -7.84 -17.46
CA ALA A 117 51.40 -8.33 -16.19
C ALA A 117 50.12 -7.59 -15.78
N PHE A 118 50.12 -6.26 -15.86
CA PHE A 118 48.96 -5.43 -15.57
C PHE A 118 47.76 -5.77 -16.45
N VAL A 119 47.96 -5.94 -17.76
CA VAL A 119 46.90 -6.33 -18.69
C VAL A 119 46.34 -7.71 -18.34
N ILE A 120 47.20 -8.68 -18.05
CA ILE A 120 46.77 -10.04 -17.68
C ILE A 120 45.98 -10.02 -16.36
N ILE A 121 46.50 -9.35 -15.33
CA ILE A 121 45.84 -9.25 -14.02
C ILE A 121 44.49 -8.54 -14.16
N THR A 122 44.44 -7.45 -14.91
CA THR A 122 43.19 -6.72 -15.18
C THR A 122 42.18 -7.62 -15.89
N ALA A 123 42.60 -8.38 -16.90
CA ALA A 123 41.72 -9.33 -17.59
C ALA A 123 41.23 -10.45 -16.65
N LEU A 124 42.10 -11.03 -15.83
CA LEU A 124 41.72 -12.05 -14.84
C LEU A 124 40.74 -11.48 -13.81
N HIS A 125 41.01 -10.29 -13.28
CA HIS A 125 40.17 -9.63 -12.29
C HIS A 125 38.78 -9.30 -12.84
N ILE A 126 38.69 -8.68 -14.02
CA ILE A 126 37.40 -8.34 -14.64
C ILE A 126 36.62 -9.61 -14.98
N VAL A 127 37.25 -10.60 -15.63
CA VAL A 127 36.53 -11.78 -16.13
C VAL A 127 36.17 -12.73 -14.99
N LEU A 128 37.16 -13.14 -14.19
CA LEU A 128 36.98 -14.18 -13.17
C LEU A 128 36.63 -13.59 -11.79
N GLY A 129 37.09 -12.38 -11.50
CA GLY A 129 36.81 -11.70 -10.24
C GLY A 129 35.51 -10.91 -10.23
N GLU A 130 34.96 -10.51 -11.38
CA GLU A 130 33.76 -9.66 -11.43
C GLU A 130 32.65 -10.23 -12.31
N LEU A 131 32.87 -10.36 -13.63
CA LEU A 131 31.81 -10.69 -14.59
C LEU A 131 31.23 -12.10 -14.41
N ALA A 132 32.09 -13.12 -14.29
CA ALA A 132 31.62 -14.49 -14.11
C ALA A 132 30.89 -14.70 -12.76
N PRO A 133 31.44 -14.25 -11.61
CA PRO A 133 30.74 -14.35 -10.32
C PRO A 133 29.42 -13.58 -10.29
N LYS A 134 29.39 -12.37 -10.87
CA LYS A 134 28.16 -11.57 -11.00
C LYS A 134 27.10 -12.30 -11.81
N SER A 135 27.47 -12.84 -12.97
CA SER A 135 26.56 -13.60 -13.83
C SER A 135 26.01 -14.85 -13.12
N LEU A 136 26.87 -15.57 -12.39
CA LEU A 136 26.46 -16.72 -11.58
C LEU A 136 25.49 -16.32 -10.46
N ALA A 137 25.78 -15.25 -9.75
CA ALA A 137 24.96 -14.74 -8.66
C ALA A 137 23.57 -14.31 -9.13
N LEU A 138 23.47 -13.68 -10.30
CA LEU A 138 22.18 -13.26 -10.87
C LEU A 138 21.36 -14.44 -11.41
N GLN A 139 22.00 -15.44 -12.03
CA GLN A 139 21.31 -16.61 -12.57
C GLN A 139 20.93 -17.63 -11.48
N ARG A 140 21.70 -17.71 -10.38
CA ARG A 140 21.52 -18.67 -9.29
C ARG A 140 21.55 -17.96 -7.93
N SER A 141 20.72 -16.94 -7.77
CA SER A 141 20.68 -16.07 -6.59
C SER A 141 20.43 -16.82 -5.29
N GLU A 142 19.47 -17.75 -5.27
CA GLU A 142 19.12 -18.54 -4.09
C GLU A 142 20.29 -19.42 -3.60
N ALA A 143 20.81 -20.28 -4.48
CA ALA A 143 21.90 -21.19 -4.13
C ALA A 143 23.17 -20.44 -3.74
N THR A 144 23.48 -19.36 -4.47
CA THR A 144 24.66 -18.52 -4.18
C THR A 144 24.50 -17.83 -2.83
N SER A 145 23.34 -17.21 -2.56
CA SER A 145 23.05 -16.54 -1.28
C SER A 145 23.17 -17.47 -0.08
N LEU A 146 22.61 -18.68 -0.17
CA LEU A 146 22.69 -19.68 0.90
C LEU A 146 24.11 -20.18 1.15
N ALA A 147 24.94 -20.25 0.11
CA ALA A 147 26.35 -20.67 0.21
C ALA A 147 27.22 -19.57 0.83
N VAL A 148 27.05 -18.31 0.40
CA VAL A 148 27.92 -17.19 0.78
C VAL A 148 27.58 -16.56 2.13
N VAL A 149 26.33 -16.68 2.61
CA VAL A 149 25.87 -15.92 3.79
C VAL A 149 26.66 -16.20 5.07
N ARG A 150 27.07 -17.44 5.32
CA ARG A 150 27.83 -17.78 6.53
C ARG A 150 29.27 -17.27 6.48
N PRO A 151 30.05 -17.55 5.42
CA PRO A 151 31.37 -16.95 5.26
C PRO A 151 31.33 -15.41 5.30
N LEU A 152 30.33 -14.80 4.67
CA LEU A 152 30.14 -13.35 4.71
C LEU A 152 29.85 -12.86 6.13
N GLY A 153 29.00 -13.54 6.89
CA GLY A 153 28.70 -13.19 8.29
C GLY A 153 29.95 -13.25 9.19
N LEU A 154 30.86 -14.20 8.95
CA LEU A 154 32.15 -14.26 9.66
C LEU A 154 33.04 -13.06 9.28
N PHE A 155 33.12 -12.72 7.99
CA PHE A 155 33.86 -11.54 7.53
C PHE A 155 33.31 -10.25 8.14
N LEU A 156 31.98 -10.09 8.12
CA LEU A 156 31.29 -8.95 8.74
C LEU A 156 31.64 -8.85 10.23
N LEU A 157 31.63 -9.96 10.97
CA LEU A 157 31.98 -9.96 12.40
C LEU A 157 33.42 -9.50 12.63
N LEU A 158 34.36 -10.02 11.83
CA LEU A 158 35.78 -9.70 11.93
C LEU A 158 36.08 -8.23 11.59
N PHE A 159 35.47 -7.71 10.53
CA PHE A 159 35.70 -6.35 10.03
C PHE A 159 34.67 -5.33 10.52
N LYS A 160 33.74 -5.71 11.41
CA LYS A 160 32.74 -4.83 12.02
C LYS A 160 33.29 -3.47 12.49
N PRO A 161 34.41 -3.39 13.24
CA PRO A 161 34.93 -2.09 13.66
C PRO A 161 35.42 -1.23 12.50
N ALA A 162 36.03 -1.83 11.47
CA ALA A 162 36.48 -1.11 10.27
C ALA A 162 35.27 -0.58 9.47
N ILE A 163 34.26 -1.42 9.26
CA ILE A 163 33.03 -1.07 8.54
C ILE A 163 32.29 0.07 9.26
N PHE A 164 32.14 -0.02 10.59
CA PHE A 164 31.50 1.04 11.38
C PHE A 164 32.23 2.38 11.23
N THR A 165 33.57 2.35 11.26
CA THR A 165 34.39 3.56 11.12
C THR A 165 34.24 4.17 9.73
N LEU A 166 34.26 3.35 8.68
CA LEU A 166 34.07 3.80 7.29
C LEU A 166 32.67 4.38 7.05
N ASN A 167 31.62 3.73 7.57
CA ASN A 167 30.25 4.24 7.50
C ASN A 167 30.12 5.57 8.26
N GLY A 168 30.80 5.71 9.41
CA GLY A 168 30.89 6.97 10.14
C GLY A 168 31.51 8.09 9.31
N MET A 169 32.61 7.81 8.60
CA MET A 169 33.23 8.77 7.67
C MET A 169 32.30 9.12 6.50
N GLY A 170 31.62 8.14 5.90
CA GLY A 170 30.63 8.38 4.84
C GLY A 170 29.50 9.29 5.31
N ASN A 171 28.97 9.04 6.52
CA ASN A 171 27.93 9.88 7.12
C ASN A 171 28.41 11.31 7.42
N LEU A 172 29.69 11.50 7.78
CA LEU A 172 30.27 12.84 7.93
C LEU A 172 30.33 13.58 6.59
N VAL A 173 30.71 12.90 5.51
CA VAL A 173 30.72 13.47 4.15
C VAL A 173 29.29 13.83 3.71
N LEU A 174 28.31 12.93 3.91
CA LEU A 174 26.91 13.20 3.58
C LEU A 174 26.37 14.41 4.35
N ARG A 175 26.68 14.51 5.64
CA ARG A 175 26.31 15.67 6.47
C ARG A 175 26.96 16.96 5.98
N ALA A 176 28.20 16.91 5.50
CA ALA A 176 28.88 18.08 4.94
C ALA A 176 28.21 18.60 3.64
N VAL A 177 27.52 17.73 2.90
CA VAL A 177 26.76 18.06 1.68
C VAL A 177 25.28 18.36 1.99
N GLY A 178 24.88 18.34 3.27
CA GLY A 178 23.51 18.65 3.71
C GLY A 178 22.52 17.47 3.66
N LEU A 179 22.99 16.25 3.40
CA LEU A 179 22.17 15.05 3.38
C LEU A 179 22.19 14.37 4.76
N ARG A 180 21.01 14.01 5.28
CA ARG A 180 20.89 13.20 6.50
C ARG A 180 20.89 11.73 6.10
N ALA A 181 21.79 10.94 6.69
CA ALA A 181 21.79 9.48 6.51
C ALA A 181 20.44 8.92 7.00
N GLY A 182 19.74 8.19 6.13
CA GLY A 182 18.49 7.53 6.46
C GLY A 182 18.74 6.45 7.50
N THR A 183 18.44 6.73 8.76
CA THR A 183 18.33 5.71 9.80
C THR A 183 17.07 4.91 9.51
N GLY A 184 17.22 3.62 9.21
CA GLY A 184 16.13 2.67 8.97
C GLY A 184 15.28 2.35 10.19
N GLU A 185 14.74 3.37 10.87
CA GLU A 185 13.72 3.20 11.90
C GLU A 185 12.56 4.16 11.64
N SER A 186 11.39 3.52 11.54
CA SER A 186 10.03 4.07 11.43
C SER A 186 9.47 4.26 10.02
N SER A 187 9.29 3.14 9.30
CA SER A 187 8.16 2.96 8.38
C SER A 187 6.87 3.00 9.20
N PHE A 188 6.47 4.20 9.66
CA PHE A 188 5.06 4.47 9.81
C PHE A 188 4.53 4.57 8.39
N HIS A 189 4.10 3.44 7.83
CA HIS A 189 3.49 3.42 6.51
C HIS A 189 2.27 4.34 6.55
N SER A 190 2.23 5.31 5.63
CA SER A 190 1.03 6.11 5.47
C SER A 190 -0.13 5.19 5.04
N PRO A 191 -1.39 5.59 5.24
CA PRO A 191 -2.53 4.85 4.70
C PRO A 191 -2.39 4.59 3.19
N GLN A 192 -1.76 5.50 2.43
CA GLN A 192 -1.48 5.28 1.00
C GLN A 192 -0.45 4.17 0.76
N GLU A 193 0.62 4.09 1.56
CA GLU A 193 1.61 3.00 1.45
C GLU A 193 0.99 1.65 1.83
N LEU A 194 0.12 1.61 2.84
CA LEU A 194 -0.61 0.39 3.20
C LEU A 194 -1.56 -0.06 2.08
N LYS A 195 -2.29 0.88 1.44
CA LYS A 195 -3.11 0.57 0.27
C LYS A 195 -2.27 0.01 -0.89
N LEU A 196 -1.08 0.57 -1.13
CA LEU A 196 -0.16 0.06 -2.16
C LEU A 196 0.26 -1.39 -1.87
N LEU A 197 0.61 -1.71 -0.63
CA LEU A 197 0.97 -3.08 -0.23
C LEU A 197 -0.19 -4.06 -0.38
N VAL A 198 -1.43 -3.62 -0.12
CA VAL A 198 -2.64 -4.44 -0.31
C VAL A 198 -2.88 -4.69 -1.80
N ALA A 199 -2.71 -3.68 -2.65
CA ALA A 199 -2.80 -3.81 -4.10
C ALA A 199 -1.73 -4.76 -4.66
N GLU A 200 -0.46 -4.61 -4.24
CA GLU A 200 0.63 -5.52 -4.61
C GLU A 200 0.33 -6.97 -4.18
N SER A 201 -0.29 -7.16 -3.02
CA SER A 201 -0.68 -8.48 -2.51
C SER A 201 -1.82 -9.10 -3.33
N GLN A 202 -2.73 -8.29 -3.87
CA GLN A 202 -3.78 -8.75 -4.79
C GLN A 202 -3.19 -9.12 -6.15
N GLU A 203 -2.29 -8.31 -6.71
CA GLU A 203 -1.60 -8.62 -7.98
C GLU A 203 -0.76 -9.90 -7.88
N ALA A 204 -0.15 -10.14 -6.71
CA ALA A 204 0.57 -11.37 -6.40
C ALA A 204 -0.36 -12.59 -6.19
N GLY A 205 -1.68 -12.42 -6.22
CA GLY A 205 -2.68 -13.46 -6.03
C GLY A 205 -2.81 -13.97 -4.57
N LEU A 206 -2.27 -13.23 -3.60
CA LEU A 206 -2.34 -13.57 -2.18
C LEU A 206 -3.64 -13.08 -1.53
N LEU A 207 -4.25 -12.05 -2.11
CA LEU A 207 -5.56 -11.52 -1.73
C LEU A 207 -6.52 -11.60 -2.91
N ASN A 208 -7.80 -11.87 -2.63
CA ASN A 208 -8.85 -11.74 -3.63
C ASN A 208 -9.37 -10.29 -3.70
N GLN A 209 -10.13 -9.98 -4.76
CA GLN A 209 -10.64 -8.63 -5.01
C GLN A 209 -11.57 -8.12 -3.90
N VAL A 210 -12.39 -9.00 -3.32
CA VAL A 210 -13.30 -8.65 -2.22
C VAL A 210 -12.50 -8.26 -0.97
N GLN A 211 -11.43 -8.98 -0.65
CA GLN A 211 -10.56 -8.68 0.49
C GLN A 211 -9.85 -7.34 0.34
N GLN A 212 -9.37 -7.01 -0.86
CA GLN A 212 -8.80 -5.69 -1.14
C GLN A 212 -9.82 -4.58 -0.88
N GLN A 213 -11.02 -4.70 -1.44
CA GLN A 213 -12.08 -3.71 -1.31
C GLN A 213 -12.48 -3.47 0.16
N LEU A 214 -12.60 -4.55 0.94
CA LEU A 214 -12.86 -4.45 2.38
C LEU A 214 -11.77 -3.68 3.12
N VAL A 215 -10.50 -3.97 2.83
CA VAL A 215 -9.36 -3.29 3.49
C VAL A 215 -9.30 -1.82 3.10
N GLU A 216 -9.54 -1.49 1.82
CA GLU A 216 -9.60 -0.11 1.34
C GLU A 216 -10.72 0.70 2.02
N ARG A 217 -11.92 0.12 2.14
CA ARG A 217 -13.05 0.73 2.86
C ARG A 217 -12.72 0.97 4.33
N VAL A 218 -12.13 0.00 5.01
CA VAL A 218 -11.72 0.13 6.42
C VAL A 218 -10.71 1.27 6.62
N PHE A 219 -9.79 1.48 5.67
CA PHE A 219 -8.85 2.61 5.77
C PHE A 219 -9.54 3.97 5.54
N ASN A 220 -10.60 4.02 4.73
CA ASN A 220 -11.33 5.25 4.41
C ASN A 220 -12.37 5.63 5.48
N ILE A 221 -12.89 4.66 6.24
CA ILE A 221 -14.00 4.89 7.19
C ILE A 221 -13.59 5.68 8.45
N GLY A 222 -12.28 5.73 8.75
CA GLY A 222 -11.76 6.26 10.02
C GLY A 222 -12.14 7.71 10.31
N ASP A 223 -12.16 8.55 9.27
CA ASP A 223 -12.43 9.99 9.38
C ASP A 223 -13.79 10.40 8.81
N ARG A 224 -14.56 9.45 8.27
CA ARG A 224 -15.89 9.71 7.68
C ARG A 224 -16.88 10.16 8.77
N PRO A 225 -17.57 11.30 8.61
CA PRO A 225 -18.66 11.71 9.49
C PRO A 225 -19.89 10.81 9.29
N ILE A 226 -20.79 10.78 10.28
CA ILE A 226 -21.99 9.96 10.21
C ILE A 226 -23.01 10.50 9.19
N SER A 227 -22.97 11.81 8.93
CA SER A 227 -23.80 12.47 7.91
C SER A 227 -23.58 11.93 6.49
N ASP A 228 -22.41 11.35 6.20
CA ASP A 228 -22.12 10.75 4.88
C ASP A 228 -22.75 9.36 4.68
N ILE A 229 -23.30 8.73 5.72
CA ILE A 229 -23.92 7.39 5.63
C ILE A 229 -25.33 7.33 6.24
N MET A 230 -25.82 8.43 6.80
CA MET A 230 -27.15 8.46 7.42
C MET A 230 -28.24 8.41 6.35
N THR A 231 -29.41 7.89 6.72
CA THR A 231 -30.65 8.14 5.96
C THR A 231 -31.08 9.58 6.23
N PRO A 232 -31.14 10.45 5.21
CA PRO A 232 -31.51 11.86 5.40
C PRO A 232 -32.95 12.01 5.88
N ARG A 233 -33.23 13.09 6.61
CA ARG A 233 -34.54 13.35 7.23
C ARG A 233 -35.77 13.16 6.33
N LEU A 234 -35.64 13.45 5.04
CA LEU A 234 -36.75 13.41 4.08
C LEU A 234 -37.08 11.97 3.64
N ASP A 235 -36.15 11.05 3.81
CA ASP A 235 -36.26 9.63 3.45
C ASP A 235 -36.60 8.75 4.65
N ILE A 236 -36.78 9.36 5.82
CA ILE A 236 -37.17 8.63 7.02
C ILE A 236 -38.65 8.28 6.94
N GLU A 237 -38.96 6.99 7.02
CA GLU A 237 -40.31 6.52 7.30
C GLU A 237 -40.63 6.67 8.80
N TRP A 238 -41.69 7.41 9.11
CA TRP A 238 -42.16 7.66 10.46
C TRP A 238 -43.69 7.76 10.51
N PHE A 239 -44.27 7.71 11.71
CA PHE A 239 -45.69 7.98 11.93
C PHE A 239 -45.91 8.82 13.20
N ASP A 240 -47.04 9.50 13.26
CA ASP A 240 -47.38 10.34 14.41
C ASP A 240 -47.91 9.49 15.57
N ALA A 241 -47.48 9.78 16.78
CA ALA A 241 -48.01 9.13 17.99
C ALA A 241 -49.52 9.33 18.17
N ASP A 242 -50.08 10.39 17.58
CA ASP A 242 -51.50 10.74 17.64
C ASP A 242 -52.30 10.27 16.40
N ASP A 243 -51.66 9.56 15.45
CA ASP A 243 -52.33 8.97 14.28
C ASP A 243 -53.38 7.93 14.68
N SER A 244 -54.39 7.74 13.83
CA SER A 244 -55.40 6.71 14.07
C SER A 244 -54.79 5.32 13.94
N GLU A 245 -55.35 4.34 14.66
CA GLU A 245 -54.90 2.93 14.59
C GLU A 245 -54.88 2.39 13.15
N ALA A 246 -55.79 2.85 12.28
CA ALA A 246 -55.85 2.46 10.88
C ALA A 246 -54.69 3.04 10.05
N GLU A 247 -54.28 4.27 10.32
CA GLU A 247 -53.13 4.92 9.66
C GLU A 247 -51.83 4.28 10.10
N VAL A 248 -51.63 4.08 11.41
CA VAL A 248 -50.45 3.39 11.95
C VAL A 248 -50.32 1.98 11.36
N LEU A 249 -51.42 1.21 11.30
CA LEU A 249 -51.44 -0.11 10.66
C LEU A 249 -51.10 -0.07 9.17
N LYS A 250 -51.52 0.99 8.46
CA LYS A 250 -51.22 1.19 7.05
C LYS A 250 -49.73 1.45 6.87
N THR A 251 -49.16 2.39 7.63
CA THR A 251 -47.71 2.69 7.62
C THR A 251 -46.90 1.44 7.95
N ILE A 252 -47.28 0.69 8.99
CA ILE A 252 -46.59 -0.57 9.34
C ILE A 252 -46.61 -1.58 8.19
N ARG A 253 -47.72 -1.69 7.44
CA ARG A 253 -47.82 -2.63 6.31
C ARG A 253 -47.00 -2.19 5.11
N GLU A 254 -47.01 -0.90 4.80
CA GLU A 254 -46.32 -0.32 3.65
C GLU A 254 -44.81 -0.21 3.89
N CYS A 255 -44.40 0.01 5.14
CA CYS A 255 -43.00 0.11 5.54
C CYS A 255 -42.27 -1.23 5.39
N SER A 256 -41.15 -1.19 4.67
CA SER A 256 -40.25 -2.33 4.49
C SER A 256 -39.30 -2.55 5.68
N HIS A 257 -39.17 -1.55 6.55
CA HIS A 257 -38.18 -1.54 7.63
C HIS A 257 -38.67 -2.20 8.93
N GLU A 258 -37.73 -2.76 9.71
CA GLU A 258 -38.02 -3.38 11.01
C GLU A 258 -38.26 -2.37 12.14
N GLN A 259 -37.74 -1.15 11.98
CA GLN A 259 -37.72 -0.11 13.00
C GLN A 259 -38.36 1.14 12.39
N LEU A 260 -39.26 1.75 13.15
CA LEU A 260 -39.99 2.95 12.74
C LEU A 260 -39.74 4.06 13.75
N LEU A 261 -39.52 5.27 13.26
CA LEU A 261 -39.44 6.46 14.10
C LEU A 261 -40.87 6.89 14.49
N VAL A 262 -41.06 7.30 15.74
CA VAL A 262 -42.32 7.82 16.26
C VAL A 262 -42.10 9.25 16.69
N ALA A 263 -42.85 10.18 16.11
CA ALA A 263 -42.77 11.60 16.41
C ALA A 263 -44.14 12.15 16.81
N ARG A 264 -44.21 13.41 17.26
CA ARG A 264 -45.49 14.08 17.58
C ARG A 264 -45.64 15.35 16.76
N GLY A 265 -46.67 15.44 15.93
CA GLY A 265 -46.99 16.59 15.09
C GLY A 265 -46.05 16.79 13.90
N SER A 266 -44.73 16.72 14.14
CA SER A 266 -43.67 16.79 13.12
C SER A 266 -42.58 15.78 13.43
N ILE A 267 -41.86 15.37 12.39
CA ILE A 267 -40.65 14.55 12.51
C ILE A 267 -39.57 15.23 13.39
N ASP A 268 -39.61 16.57 13.50
CA ASP A 268 -38.70 17.37 14.32
C ASP A 268 -38.88 17.18 15.83
N GLU A 269 -39.99 16.55 16.26
CA GLU A 269 -40.23 16.18 17.65
C GLU A 269 -40.23 14.64 17.82
N PRO A 270 -39.08 13.96 17.61
CA PRO A 270 -38.99 12.51 17.75
C PRO A 270 -39.16 12.12 19.23
N ILE A 271 -40.13 11.26 19.50
CA ILE A 271 -40.40 10.74 20.86
C ILE A 271 -39.58 9.47 21.12
N GLY A 272 -39.31 8.70 20.06
CA GLY A 272 -38.50 7.50 20.11
C GLY A 272 -38.69 6.62 18.87
N MET A 273 -38.40 5.34 19.01
CA MET A 273 -38.56 4.34 17.96
C MET A 273 -39.34 3.13 18.45
N VAL A 274 -39.92 2.38 17.52
CA VAL A 274 -40.64 1.13 17.79
C VAL A 274 -40.18 0.05 16.83
N LEU A 275 -40.19 -1.20 17.29
CA LEU A 275 -39.96 -2.34 16.42
C LEU A 275 -41.30 -2.79 15.84
N LYS A 276 -41.34 -3.02 14.52
CA LYS A 276 -42.52 -3.54 13.81
C LYS A 276 -43.07 -4.82 14.45
N LYS A 277 -42.19 -5.71 14.93
CA LYS A 277 -42.60 -6.93 15.63
C LYS A 277 -43.34 -6.64 16.94
N ASP A 278 -42.88 -5.65 17.72
CA ASP A 278 -43.43 -5.36 19.05
C ASP A 278 -44.85 -4.79 18.91
N LEU A 279 -45.13 -4.04 17.83
CA LEU A 279 -46.46 -3.57 17.47
C LEU A 279 -47.36 -4.70 16.95
N LEU A 280 -46.79 -5.61 16.15
CA LEU A 280 -47.54 -6.75 15.61
C LEU A 280 -47.95 -7.73 16.73
N ASP A 281 -47.07 -7.96 17.72
CA ASP A 281 -47.37 -8.79 18.88
C ASP A 281 -48.61 -8.28 19.65
N GLN A 282 -48.77 -6.96 19.81
CA GLN A 282 -49.97 -6.37 20.43
C GLN A 282 -51.26 -6.72 19.68
N VAL A 283 -51.22 -6.74 18.34
CA VAL A 283 -52.38 -7.09 17.51
C VAL A 283 -52.66 -8.58 17.58
N LEU A 284 -51.62 -9.41 17.55
CA LEU A 284 -51.73 -10.87 17.64
C LEU A 284 -52.28 -11.33 18.99
N ASP A 285 -51.98 -10.59 20.07
CA ASP A 285 -52.53 -10.79 21.42
C ASP A 285 -54.00 -10.33 21.54
N GLY A 286 -54.61 -9.85 20.45
CA GLY A 286 -55.99 -9.35 20.41
C GLY A 286 -56.17 -7.96 21.02
N GLY A 287 -55.06 -7.25 21.23
CA GLY A 287 -55.04 -5.86 21.70
C GLY A 287 -55.24 -4.84 20.58
N LYS A 288 -55.25 -3.57 20.98
CA LYS A 288 -55.14 -2.43 20.05
C LYS A 288 -53.68 -2.03 19.91
N ILE A 289 -53.30 -1.46 18.76
CA ILE A 289 -51.95 -0.91 18.61
C ILE A 289 -51.78 0.30 19.53
N ARG A 290 -50.77 0.23 20.38
CA ARG A 290 -50.36 1.29 21.31
C ARG A 290 -48.85 1.49 21.20
N PRO A 291 -48.39 2.34 20.27
CA PRO A 291 -46.97 2.53 20.00
C PRO A 291 -46.19 3.03 21.22
N LEU A 292 -46.82 3.89 22.03
CA LEU A 292 -46.23 4.47 23.24
C LEU A 292 -45.92 3.43 24.33
N GLU A 293 -46.57 2.26 24.33
CA GLU A 293 -46.32 1.21 25.34
C GLU A 293 -45.04 0.40 25.04
N VAL A 294 -44.57 0.41 23.79
CA VAL A 294 -43.39 -0.36 23.33
C VAL A 294 -42.27 0.54 22.81
N ILE A 295 -42.38 1.85 23.04
CA ILE A 295 -41.41 2.83 22.57
C ILE A 295 -40.05 2.62 23.22
N LYS A 296 -39.00 2.72 22.41
CA LYS A 296 -37.60 2.61 22.82
C LYS A 296 -36.90 3.92 22.48
N GLN A 297 -35.99 4.33 23.36
CA GLN A 297 -35.21 5.54 23.15
C GLN A 297 -34.06 5.25 22.18
N PRO A 298 -33.98 5.92 21.01
CA PRO A 298 -32.85 5.78 20.10
C PRO A 298 -31.60 6.39 20.72
N LEU A 299 -30.43 6.01 20.19
CA LEU A 299 -29.20 6.75 20.46
C LEU A 299 -29.28 8.14 19.81
N VAL A 300 -28.66 9.15 20.42
CA VAL A 300 -28.58 10.49 19.84
C VAL A 300 -27.12 10.77 19.49
N LEU A 301 -26.88 11.12 18.23
CA LEU A 301 -25.55 11.36 17.68
C LEU A 301 -25.51 12.72 16.99
N HIS A 302 -24.36 13.39 17.05
CA HIS A 302 -24.13 14.60 16.29
C HIS A 302 -23.73 14.26 14.84
N GLU A 303 -24.15 15.03 13.85
CA GLU A 303 -23.85 14.79 12.42
C GLU A 303 -22.35 14.70 12.09
N GLY A 304 -21.51 15.51 12.75
CA GLY A 304 -20.05 15.43 12.63
C GLY A 304 -19.39 14.26 13.37
N SER A 305 -20.15 13.32 13.97
CA SER A 305 -19.57 12.18 14.70
C SER A 305 -18.90 11.20 13.74
N LYS A 306 -17.65 10.84 14.00
CA LYS A 306 -16.93 9.86 13.17
C LYS A 306 -17.55 8.46 13.26
N VAL A 307 -17.69 7.78 12.13
CA VAL A 307 -18.28 6.44 12.01
C VAL A 307 -17.66 5.44 13.01
N VAL A 308 -16.33 5.43 13.16
CA VAL A 308 -15.65 4.51 14.10
C VAL A 308 -16.09 4.71 15.56
N ARG A 309 -16.34 5.95 15.99
CA ARG A 309 -16.86 6.23 17.34
C ARG A 309 -18.31 5.79 17.49
N VAL A 310 -19.10 5.97 16.43
CA VAL A 310 -20.51 5.55 16.41
C VAL A 310 -20.64 4.03 16.53
N ILE A 311 -19.76 3.26 15.87
CA ILE A 311 -19.69 1.80 16.04
C ILE A 311 -19.52 1.40 17.51
N ASP A 312 -18.66 2.09 18.26
CA ASP A 312 -18.46 1.81 19.68
C ASP A 312 -19.68 2.20 20.54
N SER A 313 -20.39 3.28 20.19
CA SER A 313 -21.67 3.65 20.82
C SER A 313 -22.73 2.57 20.61
N PHE A 314 -22.84 2.00 19.41
CA PHE A 314 -23.76 0.90 19.12
C PHE A 314 -23.40 -0.42 19.82
N LYS A 315 -22.11 -0.70 20.07
CA LYS A 315 -21.70 -1.87 20.86
C LYS A 315 -22.11 -1.75 22.34
N ALA A 316 -22.16 -0.54 22.87
CA ALA A 316 -22.52 -0.27 24.26
C ALA A 316 -24.05 -0.20 24.49
N SER A 317 -24.84 -0.03 23.42
CA SER A 317 -26.29 0.14 23.48
C SER A 317 -27.04 -1.10 23.00
N PRO A 318 -28.15 -1.48 23.65
CA PRO A 318 -29.03 -2.55 23.14
C PRO A 318 -29.86 -2.09 21.92
N VAL A 319 -29.81 -0.81 21.58
CA VAL A 319 -30.63 -0.18 20.53
C VAL A 319 -29.87 -0.17 19.19
N ARG A 320 -30.58 -0.41 18.09
CA ARG A 320 -30.00 -0.60 16.74
C ARG A 320 -30.25 0.56 15.77
N LEU A 321 -30.83 1.65 16.25
CA LEU A 321 -31.06 2.89 15.52
C LEU A 321 -30.63 4.08 16.37
N ALA A 322 -30.02 5.06 15.72
CA ALA A 322 -29.67 6.34 16.28
C ALA A 322 -30.32 7.45 15.45
N ILE A 323 -30.76 8.51 16.12
CA ILE A 323 -31.11 9.78 15.50
C ILE A 323 -29.84 10.63 15.39
N VAL A 324 -29.69 11.30 14.25
CA VAL A 324 -28.60 12.22 13.95
C VAL A 324 -29.14 13.64 14.03
N VAL A 325 -28.47 14.49 14.80
CA VAL A 325 -28.86 15.87 15.03
C VAL A 325 -27.75 16.87 14.69
N ASP A 326 -28.15 18.08 14.32
CA ASP A 326 -27.28 19.24 14.14
C ASP A 326 -26.84 19.87 15.49
N GLU A 327 -26.08 20.97 15.45
CA GLU A 327 -25.66 21.71 16.65
C GLU A 327 -26.81 22.36 17.43
N TYR A 328 -27.96 22.55 16.78
CA TYR A 328 -29.16 23.18 17.32
C TYR A 328 -30.14 22.16 17.91
N GLY A 329 -29.88 20.86 17.70
CA GLY A 329 -30.72 19.75 18.14
C GLY A 329 -31.84 19.38 17.16
N SER A 330 -31.82 19.88 15.93
CA SER A 330 -32.73 19.53 14.85
C SER A 330 -32.41 18.14 14.31
N LEU A 331 -33.42 17.40 13.84
CA LEU A 331 -33.23 16.08 13.24
C LEU A 331 -32.70 16.22 11.79
N GLU A 332 -31.50 15.68 11.55
CA GLU A 332 -30.88 15.64 10.22
C GLU A 332 -31.06 14.28 9.54
N GLY A 333 -31.13 13.20 10.32
CA GLY A 333 -31.23 11.85 9.78
C GLY A 333 -31.32 10.76 10.83
N ILE A 334 -31.30 9.51 10.37
CA ILE A 334 -31.12 8.33 11.22
C ILE A 334 -29.97 7.47 10.70
N VAL A 335 -29.38 6.69 11.60
CA VAL A 335 -28.41 5.67 11.23
C VAL A 335 -28.64 4.39 12.01
N THR A 336 -28.45 3.26 11.35
CA THR A 336 -28.62 1.92 11.92
C THR A 336 -27.29 1.17 12.00
N GLN A 337 -27.29 0.05 12.72
CA GLN A 337 -26.14 -0.86 12.70
C GLN A 337 -25.88 -1.47 11.31
N THR A 338 -26.93 -1.60 10.49
CA THR A 338 -26.81 -2.14 9.13
C THR A 338 -26.02 -1.17 8.25
N ASP A 339 -26.34 0.12 8.29
CA ASP A 339 -25.65 1.16 7.53
C ASP A 339 -24.15 1.23 7.89
N LEU A 340 -23.82 1.05 9.19
CA LEU A 340 -22.43 0.97 9.64
C LEU A 340 -21.70 -0.28 9.12
N LEU A 341 -22.40 -1.40 9.00
CA LEU A 341 -21.85 -2.61 8.42
C LEU A 341 -21.68 -2.47 6.92
N GLU A 342 -22.65 -1.88 6.22
CA GLU A 342 -22.58 -1.61 4.77
C GLU A 342 -21.45 -0.63 4.43
N ALA A 343 -21.21 0.38 5.26
CA ALA A 343 -20.06 1.27 5.09
C ALA A 343 -18.71 0.54 5.13
N ILE A 344 -18.63 -0.63 5.79
CA ILE A 344 -17.41 -1.46 5.86
C ILE A 344 -17.42 -2.57 4.80
N ALA A 345 -18.52 -3.33 4.77
CA ALA A 345 -18.68 -4.55 3.99
C ALA A 345 -19.07 -4.28 2.53
N GLY A 346 -19.66 -3.11 2.26
CA GLY A 346 -20.43 -2.80 1.05
C GLY A 346 -21.87 -3.25 1.14
N ASP A 347 -22.59 -2.99 0.05
CA ASP A 347 -23.99 -3.32 -0.15
C ASP A 347 -24.24 -4.77 0.25
N LEU A 348 -25.02 -4.92 1.32
CA LEU A 348 -25.54 -6.22 1.69
C LEU A 348 -26.75 -6.46 0.79
N PRO A 349 -26.86 -7.62 0.10
CA PRO A 349 -27.96 -7.83 -0.82
C PRO A 349 -29.31 -7.80 -0.08
N GLY A 350 -30.01 -6.67 -0.19
CA GLY A 350 -31.42 -6.53 0.11
C GLY A 350 -32.29 -7.20 -0.96
N ALA A 351 -33.53 -7.55 -0.61
CA ALA A 351 -34.41 -8.31 -1.50
C ALA A 351 -34.96 -7.48 -2.69
N ASP A 352 -34.87 -6.15 -2.66
CA ASP A 352 -35.54 -5.24 -3.63
C ASP A 352 -34.74 -3.96 -3.97
N GLU A 353 -33.43 -3.87 -3.67
CA GLU A 353 -32.66 -2.65 -3.98
C GLU A 353 -32.14 -2.64 -5.42
N GLU A 354 -32.45 -1.56 -6.15
CA GLU A 354 -31.79 -1.26 -7.42
C GLU A 354 -30.32 -0.91 -7.16
N PRO A 355 -29.37 -1.42 -7.94
CA PRO A 355 -27.96 -1.13 -7.73
C PRO A 355 -27.68 0.36 -7.88
N ASP A 356 -26.95 0.93 -6.92
CA ASP A 356 -26.62 2.37 -6.89
C ASP A 356 -25.89 2.86 -8.15
N ILE A 357 -25.22 1.95 -8.87
CA ILE A 357 -24.57 2.25 -10.15
C ILE A 357 -24.85 1.17 -11.19
N VAL A 358 -25.39 1.59 -12.34
CA VAL A 358 -25.57 0.75 -13.52
C VAL A 358 -24.67 1.27 -14.64
N VAL A 359 -23.75 0.41 -15.09
CA VAL A 359 -22.93 0.67 -16.29
C VAL A 359 -23.78 0.40 -17.53
N ARG A 360 -23.99 1.41 -18.37
CA ARG A 360 -24.71 1.29 -19.64
C ARG A 360 -23.79 0.79 -20.76
N GLU A 361 -24.39 0.31 -21.86
CA GLU A 361 -23.66 -0.27 -23.00
C GLU A 361 -22.69 0.71 -23.67
N ASP A 362 -22.96 2.02 -23.58
CA ASP A 362 -22.14 3.10 -24.12
C ASP A 362 -20.98 3.51 -23.18
N GLY A 363 -20.85 2.87 -22.02
CA GLY A 363 -19.84 3.17 -21.00
C GLY A 363 -20.21 4.33 -20.07
N SER A 364 -21.40 4.92 -20.22
CA SER A 364 -21.95 5.87 -19.25
C SER A 364 -22.41 5.15 -17.97
N LEU A 365 -22.37 5.87 -16.85
CA LEU A 365 -22.74 5.34 -15.54
C LEU A 365 -24.03 6.03 -15.10
N LEU A 366 -25.10 5.25 -14.97
CA LEU A 366 -26.32 5.69 -14.30
C LEU A 366 -26.08 5.52 -12.80
N ILE A 367 -26.13 6.60 -12.04
CA ILE A 367 -25.80 6.63 -10.62
C ILE A 367 -27.03 7.12 -9.85
N ASP A 368 -27.35 6.44 -8.76
CA ASP A 368 -28.29 6.95 -7.77
C ASP A 368 -27.74 8.23 -7.16
N ALA A 369 -28.49 9.33 -7.26
CA ALA A 369 -28.01 10.61 -6.81
C ALA A 369 -27.97 10.72 -5.27
N MET A 370 -28.61 9.79 -4.55
CA MET A 370 -28.51 9.65 -3.10
C MET A 370 -27.26 8.87 -2.66
N MET A 371 -26.53 8.24 -3.59
CA MET A 371 -25.23 7.64 -3.28
C MET A 371 -24.34 8.67 -2.58
N PRO A 372 -23.64 8.29 -1.50
CA PRO A 372 -22.68 9.17 -0.85
C PRO A 372 -21.65 9.70 -1.84
N ALA A 373 -21.43 11.01 -1.83
CA ALA A 373 -20.56 11.68 -2.81
C ALA A 373 -19.15 11.09 -2.81
N PHE A 374 -18.64 10.72 -1.63
CA PHE A 374 -17.33 10.08 -1.48
C PHE A 374 -17.22 8.77 -2.27
N ASP A 375 -18.24 7.90 -2.18
CA ASP A 375 -18.25 6.59 -2.82
C ASP A 375 -18.38 6.74 -4.34
N ALA A 376 -19.21 7.70 -4.80
CA ALA A 376 -19.28 8.09 -6.20
C ALA A 376 -17.93 8.62 -6.73
N PHE A 377 -17.22 9.46 -5.97
CA PHE A 377 -15.94 10.03 -6.36
C PHE A 377 -14.83 8.99 -6.45
N GLU A 378 -14.73 8.09 -5.48
CA GLU A 378 -13.80 6.94 -5.52
C GLU A 378 -14.08 6.08 -6.76
N ARG A 379 -15.35 5.78 -7.04
CA ARG A 379 -15.73 4.95 -8.19
C ARG A 379 -15.40 5.61 -9.53
N LEU A 380 -15.60 6.92 -9.64
CA LEU A 380 -15.29 7.70 -10.83
C LEU A 380 -13.79 8.04 -10.96
N GLY A 381 -13.01 7.80 -9.90
CA GLY A 381 -11.59 8.10 -9.84
C GLY A 381 -11.27 9.59 -9.80
N LEU A 382 -12.18 10.40 -9.26
CA LEU A 382 -12.05 11.86 -9.17
C LEU A 382 -10.97 12.22 -8.14
N LYS A 383 -10.09 13.16 -8.49
CA LYS A 383 -8.95 13.56 -7.65
C LYS A 383 -9.29 14.73 -6.76
N ASP A 384 -9.94 15.74 -7.33
CA ASP A 384 -10.41 16.90 -6.60
C ASP A 384 -11.72 16.56 -5.88
N ARG A 385 -11.70 16.74 -4.56
CA ARG A 385 -12.86 16.61 -3.69
C ARG A 385 -13.14 17.98 -3.12
N PRO A 386 -14.17 18.69 -3.61
CA PRO A 386 -14.52 19.99 -3.07
C PRO A 386 -14.83 19.86 -1.59
N ASP A 387 -14.20 20.69 -0.77
CA ASP A 387 -14.46 20.79 0.67
C ASP A 387 -15.66 21.73 0.85
N ALA A 388 -16.86 21.18 0.70
CA ALA A 388 -18.13 21.91 0.81
C ALA A 388 -19.20 21.04 1.48
N ASP A 389 -20.25 21.68 2.00
CA ASP A 389 -21.36 21.02 2.71
C ASP A 389 -22.26 20.24 1.74
N PHE A 390 -21.81 19.08 1.29
CA PHE A 390 -22.66 18.08 0.65
C PHE A 390 -22.24 16.67 1.06
N HIS A 391 -23.22 15.77 1.20
CA HIS A 391 -23.00 14.38 1.59
C HIS A 391 -23.28 13.38 0.46
N THR A 392 -24.16 13.74 -0.48
CA THR A 392 -24.61 12.89 -1.60
C THR A 392 -24.20 13.46 -2.95
N LEU A 393 -24.26 12.63 -4.00
CA LEU A 393 -23.99 13.07 -5.38
C LEU A 393 -24.98 14.17 -5.84
N ALA A 394 -26.24 14.12 -5.41
CA ALA A 394 -27.23 15.17 -5.61
C ALA A 394 -26.79 16.50 -4.97
N GLY A 395 -26.31 16.44 -3.72
CA GLY A 395 -25.78 17.61 -3.02
C GLY A 395 -24.57 18.22 -3.73
N PHE A 396 -23.67 17.38 -4.24
CA PHE A 396 -22.56 17.82 -5.08
C PHE A 396 -23.04 18.52 -6.37
N ALA A 397 -24.04 17.95 -7.05
CA ALA A 397 -24.62 18.56 -8.25
C ALA A 397 -25.23 19.94 -7.98
N LEU A 398 -25.99 20.08 -6.89
CA LEU A 398 -26.54 21.36 -6.44
C LEU A 398 -25.45 22.36 -6.09
N HIS A 399 -24.38 21.92 -5.42
CA HIS A 399 -23.23 22.75 -5.13
C HIS A 399 -22.52 23.21 -6.42
N GLN A 400 -22.44 22.37 -7.45
CA GLN A 400 -21.80 22.75 -8.71
C GLN A 400 -22.67 23.69 -9.57
N LEU A 401 -23.99 23.47 -9.58
CA LEU A 401 -24.95 24.24 -10.38
C LEU A 401 -25.39 25.54 -9.68
N GLN A 402 -25.30 25.62 -8.35
CA GLN A 402 -25.71 26.78 -7.53
C GLN A 402 -27.20 27.14 -7.64
N HIS A 403 -28.01 26.24 -8.19
CA HIS A 403 -29.47 26.31 -8.21
C HIS A 403 -30.06 24.89 -8.29
N ILE A 404 -31.38 24.79 -8.16
CA ILE A 404 -32.09 23.52 -8.37
C ILE A 404 -32.18 23.29 -9.88
N PRO A 405 -31.68 22.16 -10.41
CA PRO A 405 -31.64 21.92 -11.84
C PRO A 405 -32.95 21.39 -12.40
N GLU A 406 -33.08 21.46 -13.72
CA GLU A 406 -34.10 20.73 -14.46
C GLU A 406 -33.53 19.42 -15.03
N ALA A 407 -34.38 18.41 -15.26
CA ALA A 407 -33.96 17.19 -15.93
C ALA A 407 -33.41 17.49 -17.34
N GLY A 408 -32.25 16.91 -17.65
CA GLY A 408 -31.45 17.14 -18.86
C GLY A 408 -30.36 18.20 -18.70
N GLU A 409 -30.30 18.89 -17.56
CA GLU A 409 -29.23 19.85 -17.29
C GLU A 409 -27.89 19.13 -17.03
N THR A 410 -26.80 19.70 -17.54
CA THR A 410 -25.48 19.08 -17.47
C THR A 410 -24.41 20.02 -16.94
N PHE A 411 -23.47 19.48 -16.16
CA PHE A 411 -22.26 20.19 -15.76
C PHE A 411 -21.02 19.33 -15.99
N LEU A 412 -19.84 19.98 -15.99
CA LEU A 412 -18.56 19.32 -16.16
C LEU A 412 -17.78 19.39 -14.86
N PHE A 413 -17.15 18.27 -14.50
CA PHE A 413 -16.23 18.21 -13.38
C PHE A 413 -15.10 17.23 -13.70
N GLU A 414 -13.87 17.72 -13.67
CA GLU A 414 -12.68 17.02 -14.21
C GLU A 414 -12.93 16.46 -15.63
N ASP A 415 -12.70 15.14 -15.80
CA ASP A 415 -12.86 14.43 -17.07
C ASP A 415 -14.28 13.87 -17.28
N TRP A 416 -15.26 14.31 -16.47
CA TRP A 416 -16.61 13.77 -16.45
C TRP A 416 -17.66 14.85 -16.77
N ARG A 417 -18.64 14.45 -17.60
CA ARG A 417 -19.89 15.17 -17.81
C ARG A 417 -20.98 14.51 -17.00
N PHE A 418 -21.59 15.28 -16.10
CA PHE A 418 -22.75 14.86 -15.32
C PHE A 418 -24.02 15.44 -15.94
N GLU A 419 -25.06 14.62 -16.05
CA GLU A 419 -26.39 15.00 -16.52
C GLU A 419 -27.44 14.57 -15.48
N VAL A 420 -28.33 15.50 -15.12
CA VAL A 420 -29.48 15.20 -14.26
C VAL A 420 -30.52 14.46 -15.09
N LEU A 421 -30.78 13.18 -14.81
CA LEU A 421 -31.72 12.41 -15.61
C LEU A 421 -33.14 12.46 -15.07
N ASP A 422 -33.29 12.39 -13.74
CA ASP A 422 -34.60 12.37 -13.11
C ASP A 422 -34.63 13.23 -11.84
N MET A 423 -35.78 13.84 -11.61
CA MET A 423 -36.05 14.74 -10.50
C MET A 423 -37.32 14.27 -9.78
N ASP A 424 -37.21 14.03 -8.47
CA ASP A 424 -38.35 13.77 -7.60
C ASP A 424 -38.70 15.04 -6.81
N GLY A 425 -39.64 15.81 -7.36
CA GLY A 425 -39.97 17.14 -6.85
C GLY A 425 -38.79 18.11 -7.02
N MET A 426 -38.15 18.48 -5.90
CA MET A 426 -36.98 19.39 -5.88
C MET A 426 -35.66 18.63 -5.71
N ARG A 427 -35.71 17.30 -5.59
CA ARG A 427 -34.56 16.42 -5.37
C ARG A 427 -34.12 15.80 -6.69
N ILE A 428 -32.82 15.69 -6.88
CA ILE A 428 -32.23 14.91 -7.97
C ILE A 428 -32.27 13.44 -7.56
N ASP A 429 -32.91 12.60 -8.37
CA ASP A 429 -33.07 11.16 -8.08
C ASP A 429 -31.98 10.32 -8.78
N LYS A 430 -31.80 10.53 -10.09
CA LYS A 430 -30.78 9.81 -10.89
C LYS A 430 -29.90 10.78 -11.68
N MET A 431 -28.62 10.43 -11.77
CA MET A 431 -27.65 11.17 -12.57
C MET A 431 -26.91 10.25 -13.55
N LEU A 432 -26.56 10.79 -14.71
CA LEU A 432 -25.72 10.11 -15.70
C LEU A 432 -24.32 10.74 -15.68
N ALA A 433 -23.30 9.93 -15.42
CA ALA A 433 -21.91 10.33 -15.55
C ALA A 433 -21.31 9.74 -16.83
N THR A 434 -20.85 10.60 -17.73
CA THR A 434 -20.23 10.23 -19.00
C THR A 434 -18.80 10.73 -19.05
N ARG A 435 -17.83 9.85 -19.31
CA ARG A 435 -16.43 10.23 -19.40
C ARG A 435 -16.17 10.97 -20.72
N ILE A 436 -15.57 12.15 -20.62
CA ILE A 436 -15.20 12.94 -21.78
C ILE A 436 -13.84 12.42 -22.28
N PRO A 437 -13.72 12.03 -23.56
CA PRO A 437 -12.42 11.67 -24.12
C PRO A 437 -11.46 12.87 -24.01
N ALA A 438 -10.22 12.62 -23.56
CA ALA A 438 -9.16 13.63 -23.54
C ALA A 438 -8.91 14.15 -24.97
N GLY A 439 -9.57 15.25 -25.33
CA GLY A 439 -9.60 15.80 -26.69
C GLY A 439 -10.90 16.53 -27.09
N GLY A 440 -11.92 16.60 -26.23
CA GLY A 440 -13.22 17.22 -26.55
C GLY A 440 -13.52 18.57 -25.88
N ALA A 441 -12.53 19.28 -25.33
CA ALA A 441 -12.73 20.62 -24.77
C ALA A 441 -12.51 21.69 -25.85
N GLU A 442 -13.40 21.76 -26.83
CA GLU A 442 -13.65 22.96 -27.67
C GLU A 442 -14.90 22.70 -28.54
N ALA A 443 -16.04 23.25 -28.11
CA ALA A 443 -17.13 23.70 -28.96
C ALA A 443 -18.00 24.71 -28.21
#